data_AF-A0A412ESV9-F1
#
_entry.id   AF-A0A412ESV9-F1
#
_cell.length_a   1.000
_cell.length_b   1.000
_cell.length_c   1.000
_cell.angle_alpha   90.00
_cell.angle_beta   90.00
_cell.angle_gamma   90.00
#
_symmetry.space_group_name_H-M   'P 1'
#
loop_
_entity.id
_entity.type
_entity.pdbx_description
1 polymer ?
#
loop_
_entity_poly.entity_id
_entity_poly.type
_entity_poly.pdbx_seq_one_letter_code
_entity_poly.pdbx_strand_id
1 'polypeptide(L)'
;MHYETKSILDKIKGSIIWATEEGEQEYVNIDAIPENLLDAEMIVSAIEARDSKIVLYLKKNEIVKNDLNSDWVKEEVGRTGVEPGFF
;
A
#
# COMPACT_ATOMS: atom_id res chain seq x y z
N MET A 1 5.93 8.18 -4.90
CA MET A 1 6.46 7.87 -3.56
C MET A 1 5.39 7.09 -2.84
N HIS A 2 5.49 5.76 -2.81
CA HIS A 2 4.49 4.89 -2.19
C HIS A 2 4.85 4.77 -0.72
N TYR A 3 4.00 5.31 0.14
CA TYR A 3 4.14 5.10 1.57
C TYR A 3 3.44 3.79 1.90
N GLU A 4 4.15 2.86 2.54
CA GLU A 4 3.55 1.64 3.04
C GLU A 4 2.38 2.01 3.96
N THR A 5 1.19 1.54 3.63
CA THR A 5 -0.07 1.85 4.31
C THR A 5 0.08 1.67 5.84
N LYS A 6 0.81 0.64 6.27
CA LYS A 6 1.13 0.37 7.68
C LYS A 6 1.87 1.51 8.38
N SER A 7 2.86 2.12 7.74
CA SER A 7 3.65 3.22 8.30
C SER A 7 2.84 4.51 8.49
N ILE A 8 1.80 4.72 7.66
CA ILE A 8 0.86 5.85 7.84
C ILE A 8 -0.09 5.54 9.00
N LEU A 9 -0.62 4.32 9.05
CA LEU A 9 -1.55 3.87 10.08
C LEU A 9 -0.94 3.94 11.48
N ASP A 10 0.34 3.56 11.65
CA ASP A 10 1.06 3.66 12.93
C ASP A 10 1.14 5.09 13.50
N LYS A 11 0.97 6.13 12.66
CA LYS A 11 0.99 7.53 13.08
C LYS A 11 -0.38 8.05 13.50
N ILE A 12 -1.45 7.30 13.21
CA ILE A 12 -2.83 7.70 13.48
C ILE A 12 -3.29 7.05 14.79
N LYS A 13 -3.61 7.88 15.79
CA LYS A 13 -4.04 7.43 17.13
C LYS A 13 -5.55 7.50 17.35
N GLY A 14 -6.33 7.79 16.30
CA GLY A 14 -7.77 8.02 16.38
C GLY A 14 -8.54 7.23 15.33
N SER A 15 -9.81 7.57 15.16
CA SER A 15 -10.64 6.97 14.13
C SER A 15 -10.19 7.38 12.74
N ILE A 16 -10.40 6.46 11.81
CA ILE A 16 -9.98 6.56 10.42
C ILE A 16 -11.19 6.20 9.55
N ILE A 17 -11.38 6.97 8.49
CA ILE A 17 -12.26 6.63 7.39
C ILE A 17 -11.41 6.03 6.28
N TRP A 18 -11.73 4.79 5.92
CA TRP A 18 -11.13 4.03 4.85
C TRP A 18 -11.98 4.21 3.59
N ALA A 19 -11.50 5.00 2.63
CA ALA A 19 -12.22 5.34 1.42
C ALA A 19 -11.64 4.60 0.21
N THR A 20 -12.41 3.68 -0.36
CA THR A 20 -12.09 2.98 -1.62
C THR A 20 -13.08 3.36 -2.71
N GLU A 21 -12.89 2.85 -3.93
CA GLU A 21 -13.87 3.00 -5.01
C GLU A 21 -15.22 2.33 -4.70
N GLU A 22 -15.25 1.37 -3.78
CA GLU A 22 -16.46 0.65 -3.36
C GLU A 22 -17.24 1.39 -2.26
N GLY A 23 -16.61 2.35 -1.58
CA GLY A 23 -17.25 3.17 -0.55
C GLY A 23 -16.33 3.59 0.58
N GLU A 24 -16.94 4.18 1.61
CA GLU A 24 -16.26 4.62 2.83
C GLU A 24 -16.65 3.72 4.01
N GLN A 25 -15.64 3.29 4.78
CA GLN A 25 -15.81 2.51 5.99
C GLN A 25 -15.08 3.20 7.14
N GLU A 26 -15.76 3.43 8.26
CA GLU A 26 -15.12 3.99 9.46
C GLU A 26 -14.61 2.88 10.39
N TYR A 27 -13.38 3.07 10.86
CA TYR A 27 -12.75 2.26 11.89
C TYR A 27 -12.44 3.14 13.11
N VAL A 28 -12.79 2.64 14.30
CA VAL A 28 -12.59 3.37 15.57
C VAL A 28 -11.10 3.57 15.88
N ASN A 29 -10.26 2.63 15.44
CA ASN A 29 -8.81 2.69 15.50
C ASN A 29 -8.19 1.71 14.49
N ILE A 30 -6.86 1.71 14.42
CA ILE A 30 -6.05 0.81 13.60
C ILE A 30 -6.22 -0.68 13.95
N ASP A 31 -6.44 -1.03 15.22
CA ASP A 31 -6.62 -2.42 15.66
C ASP A 31 -7.94 -3.03 15.17
N ALA A 32 -8.92 -2.19 14.82
CA ALA A 32 -10.20 -2.62 14.26
C ALA A 32 -10.13 -2.94 12.76
N ILE A 33 -8.99 -2.66 12.10
CA ILE A 33 -8.81 -2.90 10.68
C ILE A 33 -8.44 -4.38 10.46
N PRO A 34 -9.20 -5.14 9.67
CA PRO A 34 -8.88 -6.52 9.34
C PRO A 34 -7.49 -6.67 8.70
N GLU A 35 -6.69 -7.65 9.15
CA GLU A 35 -5.35 -7.91 8.59
C GLU A 35 -5.38 -8.15 7.08
N ASN A 36 -6.43 -8.81 6.55
CA ASN A 36 -6.56 -9.05 5.11
C ASN A 36 -6.69 -7.77 4.27
N LEU A 37 -7.10 -6.64 4.87
CA LEU A 37 -7.14 -5.33 4.21
C LEU A 37 -5.79 -4.61 4.30
N LEU A 38 -4.99 -4.90 5.33
CA LEU A 38 -3.62 -4.42 5.47
C LEU A 38 -2.66 -5.15 4.51
N ASP A 39 -2.91 -6.45 4.29
CA ASP A 39 -2.18 -7.29 3.33
C ASP A 39 -2.68 -7.15 1.89
N ALA A 40 -3.87 -6.56 1.69
CA ALA A 40 -4.33 -6.21 0.35
C ALA A 40 -3.30 -5.27 -0.28
N GLU A 41 -2.97 -5.51 -1.55
CA GLU A 41 -2.11 -4.62 -2.35
C GLU A 41 -2.82 -3.28 -2.59
N MET A 42 -3.00 -2.49 -1.53
CA MET A 42 -3.64 -1.19 -1.53
C MET A 42 -2.64 -0.15 -1.04
N ILE A 43 -2.54 0.94 -1.80
CA ILE A 43 -1.69 2.08 -1.48
C ILE A 43 -2.55 3.27 -1.07
N VAL A 44 -2.03 4.06 -0.11
CA VAL A 44 -2.63 5.35 0.22
C VAL A 44 -2.36 6.32 -0.92
N SER A 45 -3.43 6.76 -1.58
CA SER A 45 -3.39 7.71 -2.69
C SER A 45 -3.54 9.17 -2.23
N ALA A 46 -4.29 9.41 -1.16
CA ALA A 46 -4.47 10.72 -0.56
C ALA A 46 -4.86 10.60 0.93
N ILE A 47 -4.61 11.66 1.68
CA ILE A 47 -4.98 11.81 3.08
C ILE A 47 -5.68 13.16 3.23
N GLU A 48 -6.86 13.16 3.81
CA GLU A 48 -7.56 14.40 4.18
C GLU A 48 -8.04 14.35 5.63
N ALA A 49 -8.34 15.52 6.17
CA ALA A 49 -9.04 15.67 7.44
C ALA A 49 -10.45 16.17 7.16
N ARG A 50 -11.46 15.38 7.53
CA ARG A 50 -12.88 15.69 7.33
C ARG A 50 -13.64 15.43 8.63
N ASP A 51 -14.43 16.40 9.08
CA ASP A 51 -15.26 16.30 10.30
C ASP A 51 -14.48 15.83 11.55
N SER A 52 -13.26 16.36 11.73
CA SER A 52 -12.32 15.95 12.81
C SER A 52 -11.85 14.49 12.76
N LYS A 53 -12.00 13.83 11.61
CA LYS A 53 -11.50 12.47 11.33
C LYS A 53 -10.49 12.50 10.20
N ILE A 54 -9.60 11.51 10.18
CA ILE A 54 -8.65 11.32 9.08
C ILE A 54 -9.30 10.39 8.07
N VAL A 55 -9.32 10.78 6.81
CA VAL A 55 -9.76 9.95 5.68
C VAL A 55 -8.53 9.51 4.89
N LEU A 56 -8.39 8.20 4.70
CA LEU A 56 -7.38 7.60 3.85
C LEU A 56 -8.05 7.14 2.56
N TYR A 57 -7.67 7.75 1.44
CA TYR A 57 -8.10 7.31 0.12
C TYR A 57 -7.16 6.22 -0.37
N LEU A 58 -7.71 5.04 -0.59
CA LEU A 58 -6.94 3.85 -0.94
C LEU A 58 -7.26 3.43 -2.37
N LYS A 59 -6.21 3.07 -3.09
CA LYS A 59 -6.30 2.54 -4.45
C LYS A 59 -5.57 1.23 -4.53
N LYS A 60 -6.03 0.36 -5.41
CA LYS A 60 -5.29 -0.86 -5.75
C LYS A 60 -3.89 -0.46 -6.22
N ASN A 61 -2.89 -1.14 -5.68
CA ASN A 61 -1.52 -0.98 -6.12
C ASN A 61 -1.41 -1.59 -7.52
N GLU A 62 -1.32 -0.73 -8.52
CA GLU A 62 -1.06 -1.16 -9.90
C GLU A 62 0.43 -1.41 -10.15
N ILE A 63 1.29 -1.15 -9.15
CA ILE A 63 2.70 -1.53 -9.22
C ILE A 63 2.78 -3.05 -9.11
N VAL A 64 3.03 -3.69 -10.25
CA VAL A 64 3.58 -5.04 -10.29
C VAL A 64 4.88 -5.00 -9.49
N LYS A 65 4.91 -5.61 -8.30
CA LYS A 65 6.17 -5.87 -7.58
C LYS A 65 7.10 -6.48 -8.61
N ASN A 66 8.22 -5.80 -8.89
CA ASN A 66 9.18 -6.24 -9.88
C ASN A 66 9.57 -7.67 -9.48
N ASP A 67 9.14 -8.65 -10.27
CA ASP A 67 9.38 -10.04 -9.96
C ASP A 67 10.85 -10.32 -10.28
N LEU A 68 11.71 -10.06 -9.30
CA LEU A 68 13.13 -10.38 -9.38
C LEU A 68 13.36 -11.90 -9.56
N ASN A 69 12.33 -12.74 -9.41
CA ASN A 69 12.35 -14.18 -9.71
C ASN A 69 11.79 -14.54 -11.08
N SER A 70 11.31 -13.58 -11.87
CA SER A 70 10.84 -13.83 -13.23
C SER A 70 11.95 -14.39 -14.09
N ASP A 71 11.58 -15.22 -15.06
CA ASP A 71 12.55 -15.95 -15.88
C ASP A 71 13.49 -15.01 -16.65
N TRP A 72 13.00 -13.85 -17.08
CA TRP A 72 13.84 -12.84 -17.74
C TRP A 72 14.95 -12.27 -16.84
N VAL A 73 14.74 -12.19 -15.51
CA VAL A 73 15.76 -11.73 -14.55
C VAL A 73 16.86 -12.77 -14.41
N LYS A 74 16.47 -14.06 -14.34
CA LYS A 74 17.42 -15.18 -14.31
C LYS A 74 18.23 -15.24 -15.61
N GLU A 75 17.58 -15.01 -16.75
CA GLU A 75 18.26 -14.96 -18.05
C GLU A 75 19.24 -13.79 -18.14
N GLU A 76 18.87 -12.60 -17.68
CA GLU A 76 19.75 -11.41 -17.72
C GLU A 76 20.93 -11.55 -16.76
N VAL A 77 20.72 -12.08 -15.55
CA VAL A 77 21.80 -12.43 -14.60
C VAL A 77 22.69 -13.53 -15.18
N GLY A 78 22.12 -14.54 -15.82
CA GLY A 78 22.89 -15.59 -16.50
C GLY A 78 23.76 -15.06 -17.64
N ARG A 79 23.28 -14.03 -18.35
CA ARG A 79 24.00 -13.40 -19.47
C ARG A 79 25.07 -12.41 -19.03
N THR A 80 24.79 -11.61 -18.01
CA THR A 80 25.62 -10.45 -17.65
C THR A 80 26.40 -10.64 -16.36
N GLY A 81 26.01 -11.61 -15.51
CA GLY A 81 26.57 -11.83 -14.19
C GLY A 81 26.20 -10.77 -13.16
N VAL A 82 25.30 -9.85 -13.50
CA VAL A 82 24.93 -8.70 -12.66
C VAL A 82 23.41 -8.67 -12.51
N GLU A 83 22.94 -8.49 -11.27
CA GLU A 83 21.51 -8.27 -11.02
C GLU A 83 21.06 -6.96 -11.67
N PRO A 84 19.99 -6.96 -12.47
CA PRO A 84 19.51 -5.76 -13.11
C PRO A 84 19.06 -4.75 -12.04
N GLY A 85 19.72 -3.59 -12.03
CA GLY A 85 19.40 -2.48 -11.14
C GLY A 85 18.26 -1.65 -11.73
N PHE A 86 17.15 -1.57 -11.01
CA PHE A 86 16.05 -0.66 -11.32
C PHE A 86 16.05 0.46 -10.30
N PHE A 87 16.43 1.67 -10.76
CA PHE A 87 16.20 2.93 -10.06
C PHE A 87 14.96 3.61 -10.66
#